data_AF-A0A3R7QCX4-F1
#
_entry.id   AF-A0A3R7QCX4-F1
#
_cell.length_a   1.000
_cell.length_b   1.000
_cell.length_c   1.000
_cell.angle_alpha   90.00
_cell.angle_beta   90.00
_cell.angle_gamma   90.00
#
_symmetry.space_group_name_H-M   'P 1'
#
loop_
_entity.id
_entity.type
_entity.pdbx_description
1 polymer ?
#
loop_
_entity_poly.entity_id
_entity_poly.type
_entity_poly.pdbx_seq_one_letter_code
_entity_poly.pdbx_strand_id
1 'polypeptide(L)'
;MAMLEYYRYVTRKNSGTVLRCLPYFFLVGQPKCGTTDIFQRINSHPDVIQPALKGPHWWTRRRYGQPSSDRPVSFMEYLALFNYAATKIEEQWVLSGNKQFHERITGDGSTSTLWDSSQTMTYLYSVLDDSDVDELVMDYVAKRNGSLKRARVNGVLNNVFIRGRTKRDRFDCCYDGSKDGDFNARVEKVTYSQNYSIQPGAVLPITVADVIHSVIPNSRIIAVIREPVSRLYSSYLFFNLRSAVSPERFDLLVKSSLEMWENCTTEYSVRSCAYNKTLQNSMGVRLYNGLYSVFLCDWLKVFPREQVLVVRMEDYHQDMVSSLATIYNHLGLRPLTDDEEEVVNTEPIHNKSKRKKTVGKMLNSTAYILREFYRKFNSDLAELLGDSRFTWEDTYATW
;
A
#
# COMPACT_ATOMS: atom_id res chain seq x y z
N MET A 1 20.98 -8.75 -3.55
CA MET A 1 21.81 -7.73 -2.83
C MET A 1 21.03 -6.43 -2.73
N ALA A 2 20.56 -6.08 -1.53
CA ALA A 2 19.77 -4.87 -1.28
C ALA A 2 20.69 -3.64 -1.16
N MET A 3 20.48 -2.64 -2.02
CA MET A 3 21.12 -1.33 -1.86
C MET A 3 20.44 -0.63 -0.67
N LEU A 4 21.18 -0.38 0.41
CA LEU A 4 20.63 0.24 1.60
C LEU A 4 20.31 1.72 1.34
N GLU A 5 19.07 2.11 1.59
CA GLU A 5 18.73 3.51 1.82
C GLU A 5 18.78 3.78 3.32
N TYR A 6 19.89 4.33 3.79
CA TYR A 6 20.09 4.68 5.19
C TYR A 6 20.43 6.17 5.33
N TYR A 7 19.98 6.76 6.44
CA TYR A 7 20.31 8.13 6.79
C TYR A 7 21.21 8.10 8.02
N ARG A 8 22.42 8.67 7.89
CA ARG A 8 23.30 8.94 9.04
C ARG A 8 22.92 10.31 9.59
N TYR A 9 22.46 10.35 10.84
CA TYR A 9 22.15 11.62 11.50
C TYR A 9 23.21 11.95 12.55
N VAL A 10 23.70 13.19 12.52
CA VAL A 10 24.56 13.75 13.58
C VAL A 10 23.66 14.47 14.57
N THR A 11 23.48 13.91 15.76
CA THR A 11 22.71 14.61 16.80
C THR A 11 23.55 15.72 17.40
N ARG A 12 23.14 17.00 17.30
CA ARG A 12 23.90 18.15 17.84
C ARG A 12 24.25 18.07 19.33
N LYS A 13 23.61 17.20 20.12
CA LYS A 13 23.86 17.06 21.57
C LYS A 13 24.92 16.02 21.95
N ASN A 14 25.17 15.01 21.11
CA ASN A 14 26.16 13.96 21.34
C ASN A 14 27.03 13.85 20.10
N SER A 15 28.35 13.93 20.24
CA SER A 15 29.35 13.88 19.16
C SER A 15 29.37 12.58 18.33
N GLY A 16 28.37 11.71 18.45
CA GLY A 16 28.21 10.47 17.70
C GLY A 16 27.25 10.59 16.51
N THR A 17 27.62 10.00 15.39
CA THR A 17 26.70 9.74 14.28
C THR A 17 25.92 8.46 14.60
N VAL A 18 24.59 8.49 14.52
CA VAL A 18 23.74 7.29 14.72
C VAL A 18 23.20 6.81 13.37
N LEU A 19 23.35 5.52 13.09
CA LEU A 19 22.73 4.88 11.93
C LEU A 19 21.23 4.70 12.16
N ARG A 20 20.42 5.03 11.16
CA ARG A 20 18.97 4.75 11.13
C ARG A 20 18.61 4.04 9.83
N CYS A 21 17.68 3.08 9.94
CA CYS A 21 17.19 2.30 8.81
C CYS A 21 15.78 2.72 8.41
N LEU A 22 15.52 2.64 7.12
CA LEU A 22 14.18 2.65 6.54
C LEU A 22 13.80 1.23 6.11
N PRO A 23 12.49 0.95 5.93
CA PRO A 23 12.06 -0.33 5.39
C PRO A 23 12.58 -0.49 3.95
N TYR A 24 13.21 -1.63 3.67
CA TYR A 24 13.60 -2.02 2.32
C TYR A 24 12.40 -2.48 1.49
N PHE A 25 11.41 -3.09 2.15
CA PHE A 25 10.20 -3.57 1.49
C PHE A 25 8.92 -3.15 2.22
N PHE A 26 7.83 -3.08 1.46
CA PHE A 26 6.48 -2.86 1.98
C PHE A 26 5.61 -4.06 1.65
N LEU A 27 5.10 -4.74 2.68
CA LEU A 27 4.01 -5.70 2.54
C LEU A 27 2.68 -4.95 2.70
N VAL A 28 2.12 -4.58 1.56
CA VAL A 28 0.84 -3.89 1.43
C VAL A 28 -0.26 -4.89 1.07
N GLY A 29 -1.51 -4.44 1.02
CA GLY A 29 -2.62 -5.32 0.63
C GLY A 29 -3.94 -4.84 1.22
N GLN A 30 -4.90 -5.75 1.37
CA GLN A 30 -6.18 -5.41 1.96
C GLN A 30 -6.45 -6.22 3.22
N PRO A 31 -7.22 -5.67 4.16
CA PRO A 31 -7.66 -6.45 5.31
C PRO A 31 -8.31 -7.76 4.86
N LYS A 32 -7.92 -8.84 5.53
CA LYS A 32 -8.39 -10.22 5.30
C LYS A 32 -7.83 -10.92 4.05
N CYS A 33 -6.71 -10.43 3.51
CA CYS A 33 -5.90 -11.12 2.51
C CYS A 33 -4.69 -11.87 3.10
N GLY A 34 -4.74 -12.41 4.33
CA GLY A 34 -3.62 -13.23 4.86
C GLY A 34 -2.29 -12.52 5.17
N THR A 35 -2.18 -11.21 4.95
CA THR A 35 -0.93 -10.42 5.11
C THR A 35 -0.16 -10.59 6.43
N THR A 36 -0.83 -10.97 7.52
CA THR A 36 -0.15 -11.18 8.81
C THR A 36 0.66 -12.46 8.80
N ASP A 37 0.09 -13.53 8.25
CA ASP A 37 0.77 -14.83 8.11
C ASP A 37 2.01 -14.69 7.22
N ILE A 38 1.83 -14.13 6.02
CA ILE A 38 2.95 -13.91 5.08
C ILE A 38 4.03 -13.03 5.71
N PHE A 39 3.66 -11.92 6.36
CA PHE A 39 4.66 -11.05 6.98
C PHE A 39 5.44 -11.74 8.08
N GLN A 40 4.81 -12.60 8.88
CA GLN A 40 5.52 -13.35 9.91
C GLN A 40 6.48 -14.36 9.30
N ARG A 41 6.06 -15.13 8.28
CA ARG A 41 6.95 -16.05 7.56
C ARG A 41 8.10 -15.36 6.84
N ILE A 42 7.89 -14.13 6.34
CA ILE A 42 9.00 -13.30 5.85
C ILE A 42 9.99 -12.98 6.97
N ASN A 43 9.51 -12.63 8.16
CA ASN A 43 10.38 -12.33 9.31
C ASN A 43 11.02 -13.57 9.95
N SER A 44 10.52 -14.77 9.67
CA SER A 44 11.16 -16.03 10.07
C SER A 44 12.36 -16.37 9.17
N HIS A 45 12.57 -15.65 8.05
CA HIS A 45 13.78 -15.79 7.24
C HIS A 45 15.01 -15.19 7.97
N PRO A 46 16.15 -15.89 8.08
CA PRO A 46 17.31 -15.45 8.86
C PRO A 46 17.91 -14.08 8.45
N ASP A 47 17.80 -13.75 7.17
CA ASP A 47 18.25 -12.47 6.61
C ASP A 47 17.17 -11.37 6.65
N VAL A 48 16.10 -11.56 7.41
CA VAL A 48 15.09 -10.53 7.67
C VAL A 48 15.10 -10.18 9.15
N ILE A 49 15.27 -8.89 9.44
CA ILE A 49 15.19 -8.35 10.80
C ILE A 49 13.78 -7.83 11.01
N GLN A 50 13.06 -8.48 11.92
CA GLN A 50 11.70 -8.10 12.29
C GLN A 50 11.65 -6.67 12.84
N PRO A 51 10.77 -5.79 12.32
CA PRO A 51 10.56 -4.46 12.90
C PRO A 51 9.81 -4.56 14.23
N ALA A 52 9.90 -3.52 15.07
CA ALA A 52 9.19 -3.47 16.35
C ALA A 52 7.66 -3.56 16.21
N LEU A 53 7.12 -3.19 15.05
CA LEU A 53 5.69 -3.23 14.76
C LEU A 53 5.45 -3.57 13.28
N LYS A 54 4.62 -4.58 13.00
CA LYS A 54 4.24 -4.93 11.62
C LYS A 54 3.54 -3.79 10.89
N GLY A 55 2.48 -3.24 11.49
CA GLY A 55 1.57 -2.29 10.83
C GLY A 55 1.58 -0.93 11.51
N PRO A 56 2.65 -0.13 11.35
CA PRO A 56 2.70 1.21 11.94
C PRO A 56 1.69 2.18 11.35
N HIS A 57 1.21 1.94 10.11
CA HIS A 57 0.28 2.79 9.38
C HIS A 57 0.73 4.25 9.29
N TRP A 58 2.04 4.49 9.39
CA TRP A 58 2.63 5.83 9.45
C TRP A 58 2.39 6.59 8.15
N TRP A 59 2.70 5.99 6.99
CA TRP A 59 2.47 6.58 5.67
C TRP A 59 0.99 6.88 5.34
N THR A 60 0.06 6.45 6.18
CA THR A 60 -1.38 6.68 6.03
C THR A 60 -1.89 7.48 7.23
N ARG A 61 -2.76 6.92 8.06
CA ARG A 61 -3.47 7.60 9.16
C ARG A 61 -2.60 8.03 10.36
N ARG A 62 -1.54 7.30 10.72
CA ARG A 62 -0.82 7.54 12.00
C ARG A 62 0.10 8.76 11.95
N ARG A 63 0.65 9.11 10.78
CA ARG A 63 1.37 10.38 10.57
C ARG A 63 0.48 11.60 10.87
N TYR A 64 -0.84 11.46 10.70
CA TYR A 64 -1.79 12.56 10.88
C TYR A 64 -2.62 12.45 12.17
N GLY A 65 -2.24 11.58 13.12
CA GLY A 65 -2.94 11.47 14.40
C GLY A 65 -4.34 10.84 14.31
N GLN A 66 -4.51 9.81 13.46
CA GLN A 66 -5.79 9.10 13.27
C GLN A 66 -5.63 7.58 13.53
N PRO A 67 -6.67 6.86 14.02
CA PRO A 67 -8.08 7.26 14.19
C PRO A 67 -8.46 7.75 15.60
N SER A 68 -7.59 7.60 16.60
CA SER A 68 -7.70 8.21 17.92
C SER A 68 -7.08 9.60 17.88
N SER A 69 -7.61 10.56 18.65
CA SER A 69 -7.13 11.94 18.81
C SER A 69 -5.73 12.07 19.44
N ASP A 70 -4.84 11.12 19.12
CA ASP A 70 -3.45 11.13 19.51
C ASP A 70 -2.70 12.17 18.66
N ARG A 71 -1.61 12.69 19.23
CA ARG A 71 -0.69 13.54 18.47
C ARG A 71 -0.19 12.81 17.20
N PRO A 72 0.02 13.52 16.08
CA PRO A 72 0.76 13.03 14.93
C PRO A 72 2.03 12.26 15.33
N VAL A 73 2.23 11.08 14.75
CA VAL A 73 3.47 10.31 14.95
C VAL A 73 4.56 10.91 14.07
N SER A 74 5.64 11.38 14.68
CA SER A 74 6.76 11.99 13.94
C SER A 74 7.50 10.95 13.09
N PHE A 75 8.22 11.42 12.06
CA PHE A 75 9.08 10.54 11.26
C PHE A 75 10.17 9.87 12.10
N MET A 76 10.70 10.56 13.12
CA MET A 76 11.69 9.97 14.03
C MET A 76 11.13 8.81 14.86
N GLU A 77 9.87 8.89 15.27
CA GLU A 77 9.18 7.78 15.95
C GLU A 77 8.92 6.61 15.01
N TYR A 78 8.63 6.88 13.73
CA TYR A 78 8.56 5.83 12.71
C TYR A 78 9.91 5.14 12.49
N LEU A 79 10.99 5.92 12.32
CA LEU A 79 12.34 5.38 12.18
C LEU A 79 12.78 4.55 13.39
N ALA A 80 12.30 4.89 14.60
CA ALA A 80 12.62 4.15 15.81
C ALA A 80 12.16 2.67 15.76
N LEU A 81 11.15 2.35 14.94
CA LEU A 81 10.68 0.98 14.74
C LEU A 81 11.73 0.05 14.10
N PHE A 82 12.72 0.64 13.44
CA PHE A 82 13.80 -0.06 12.72
C PHE A 82 15.15 0.07 13.43
N ASN A 83 15.19 0.59 14.65
CA ASN A 83 16.45 0.75 15.40
C ASN A 83 17.17 -0.57 15.63
N TYR A 84 16.43 -1.65 15.90
CA TYR A 84 17.05 -2.97 16.09
C TYR A 84 17.77 -3.44 14.81
N ALA A 85 17.16 -3.23 13.64
CA ALA A 85 17.81 -3.50 12.36
C ALA A 85 19.06 -2.64 12.17
N ALA A 86 18.99 -1.34 12.48
CA ALA A 86 20.13 -0.44 12.40
C ALA A 86 21.29 -0.89 13.28
N THR A 87 21.03 -1.27 14.53
CA THR A 87 22.06 -1.79 15.44
C THR A 87 22.72 -3.05 14.90
N LYS A 88 21.94 -4.01 14.39
CA LYS A 88 22.49 -5.26 13.82
C LYS A 88 23.31 -5.03 12.56
N ILE A 89 22.91 -4.08 11.72
CA ILE A 89 23.68 -3.67 10.54
C ILE A 89 25.00 -3.02 10.96
N GLU A 90 24.96 -2.13 11.94
CA GLU A 90 26.15 -1.43 12.44
C GLU A 90 27.15 -2.39 13.09
N GLU A 91 26.68 -3.35 13.90
CA GLU A 91 27.51 -4.43 14.48
C GLU A 91 28.27 -5.20 13.38
N GLN A 92 27.58 -5.62 12.31
CA GLN A 92 28.22 -6.34 11.20
C GLN A 92 29.21 -5.49 10.41
N TRP A 93 28.93 -4.19 10.22
CA TRP A 93 29.85 -3.28 9.55
C TRP A 93 31.15 -3.07 10.31
N VAL A 94 31.06 -2.96 11.64
CA VAL A 94 32.25 -2.86 12.50
C VAL A 94 33.11 -4.12 12.38
N LEU A 95 32.47 -5.30 12.31
CA LEU A 95 33.18 -6.58 12.18
C LEU A 95 33.79 -6.80 10.79
N SER A 96 33.07 -6.48 9.72
CA SER A 96 33.48 -6.78 8.33
C SER A 96 34.36 -5.71 7.70
N GLY A 97 34.35 -4.48 8.22
CA GLY A 97 35.01 -3.32 7.62
C GLY A 97 34.33 -2.80 6.34
N ASN A 98 33.36 -3.52 5.78
CA ASN A 98 32.60 -3.11 4.59
C ASN A 98 31.34 -2.34 4.99
N LYS A 99 31.39 -1.02 4.86
CA LYS A 99 30.27 -0.13 5.21
C LYS A 99 29.25 0.06 4.07
N GLN A 100 29.47 -0.58 2.92
CA GLN A 100 28.68 -0.31 1.71
C GLN A 100 27.56 -1.34 1.50
N PHE A 101 27.66 -2.51 2.14
CA PHE A 101 26.72 -3.61 1.94
C PHE A 101 26.37 -4.33 3.24
N HIS A 102 25.17 -4.88 3.30
CA HIS A 102 24.71 -5.78 4.37
C HIS A 102 23.64 -6.73 3.79
N GLU A 103 23.63 -7.97 4.24
CA GLU A 103 22.77 -9.03 3.68
C GLU A 103 21.34 -8.97 4.21
N ARG A 104 21.15 -8.51 5.46
CA ARG A 104 19.82 -8.49 6.07
C ARG A 104 19.02 -7.23 5.76
N ILE A 105 17.70 -7.41 5.67
CA ILE A 105 16.71 -6.39 5.35
C ILE A 105 15.66 -6.25 6.46
N THR A 106 14.84 -5.20 6.42
CA THR A 106 13.65 -5.03 7.26
C THR A 106 12.53 -4.40 6.43
N GLY A 107 11.29 -4.43 6.90
CA GLY A 107 10.15 -3.96 6.10
C GLY A 107 8.95 -3.47 6.91
N ASP A 108 8.01 -2.84 6.21
CA ASP A 108 6.76 -2.31 6.77
C ASP A 108 5.57 -3.13 6.25
N GLY A 109 4.78 -3.71 7.15
CA GLY A 109 3.63 -4.55 6.83
C GLY A 109 2.28 -3.84 6.97
N SER A 110 2.23 -2.52 6.79
CA SER A 110 0.99 -1.74 6.84
C SER A 110 0.09 -2.03 5.63
N THR A 111 -0.90 -2.89 5.80
CA THR A 111 -1.84 -3.23 4.71
C THR A 111 -2.52 -2.00 4.11
N SER A 112 -2.95 -1.05 4.95
CA SER A 112 -3.65 0.15 4.51
C SER A 112 -2.86 1.02 3.53
N THR A 113 -1.53 0.91 3.50
CA THR A 113 -0.67 1.70 2.61
C THR A 113 -1.08 1.58 1.15
N LEU A 114 -1.62 0.44 0.73
CA LEU A 114 -2.06 0.25 -0.67
C LEU A 114 -3.22 1.17 -1.08
N TRP A 115 -4.15 1.50 -0.18
CA TRP A 115 -5.45 2.10 -0.54
C TRP A 115 -5.87 3.30 0.32
N ASP A 116 -5.29 3.51 1.50
CA ASP A 116 -5.70 4.55 2.46
C ASP A 116 -4.91 5.84 2.23
N SER A 117 -5.09 6.44 1.04
CA SER A 117 -4.38 7.69 0.66
C SER A 117 -5.15 8.98 0.98
N SER A 118 -6.38 8.89 1.50
CA SER A 118 -7.24 10.07 1.66
C SER A 118 -6.61 11.16 2.52
N GLN A 119 -6.01 10.81 3.66
CA GLN A 119 -5.42 11.80 4.58
C GLN A 119 -4.15 12.42 3.99
N THR A 120 -3.35 11.63 3.27
CA THR A 120 -2.18 12.13 2.55
C THR A 120 -2.59 13.12 1.47
N MET A 121 -3.65 12.81 0.71
CA MET A 121 -4.18 13.72 -0.30
C MET A 121 -4.70 15.01 0.35
N THR A 122 -5.47 14.92 1.43
CA THR A 122 -5.97 16.11 2.17
C THR A 122 -4.82 16.98 2.69
N TYR A 123 -3.80 16.37 3.28
CA TYR A 123 -2.63 17.08 3.80
C TYR A 123 -1.82 17.77 2.69
N LEU A 124 -1.56 17.06 1.58
CA LEU A 124 -0.85 17.65 0.45
C LEU A 124 -1.63 18.81 -0.18
N TYR A 125 -2.95 18.72 -0.24
CA TYR A 125 -3.80 19.85 -0.63
C TYR A 125 -3.60 21.05 0.30
N SER A 126 -3.66 20.86 1.63
CA SER A 126 -3.50 21.98 2.56
C SER A 126 -2.13 22.64 2.45
N VAL A 127 -1.08 21.87 2.13
CA VAL A 127 0.26 22.43 1.93
C VAL A 127 0.39 23.15 0.59
N LEU A 128 -0.28 22.68 -0.47
CA LEU A 128 -0.28 23.34 -1.78
C LEU A 128 -1.06 24.66 -1.78
N ASP A 129 -2.01 24.83 -0.85
CA ASP A 129 -2.85 26.01 -0.71
C ASP A 129 -2.25 27.08 0.24
N ASP A 130 -1.24 26.70 1.04
CA ASP A 130 -0.60 27.55 2.05
C ASP A 130 0.85 27.89 1.65
N SER A 131 1.22 29.17 1.69
CA SER A 131 2.55 29.64 1.28
C SER A 131 3.67 29.33 2.29
N ASP A 132 3.35 28.81 3.47
CA ASP A 132 4.30 28.65 4.59
C ASP A 132 4.30 27.24 5.23
N VAL A 133 4.50 26.15 4.45
CA VAL A 133 4.56 24.79 5.05
C VAL A 133 5.53 23.78 4.39
N ASP A 134 6.28 23.07 5.26
CA ASP A 134 7.10 21.85 5.16
C ASP A 134 8.03 21.66 3.93
N GLU A 135 9.35 21.79 4.15
CA GLU A 135 10.43 21.66 3.15
C GLU A 135 10.37 20.36 2.33
N LEU A 136 9.90 19.24 2.91
CA LEU A 136 9.81 17.94 2.21
C LEU A 136 8.72 17.93 1.12
N VAL A 137 7.62 18.64 1.34
CA VAL A 137 6.52 18.74 0.36
C VAL A 137 6.91 19.74 -0.73
N MET A 138 7.56 20.85 -0.35
CA MET A 138 8.06 21.84 -1.31
C MET A 138 9.15 21.29 -2.24
N ASP A 139 10.03 20.39 -1.77
CA ASP A 139 11.02 19.72 -2.63
C ASP A 139 10.34 18.81 -3.69
N TYR A 140 9.26 18.11 -3.32
CA TYR A 140 8.45 17.33 -4.28
C TYR A 140 7.75 18.23 -5.32
N VAL A 141 7.12 19.33 -4.88
CA VAL A 141 6.40 20.28 -5.74
C VAL A 141 7.37 21.03 -6.68
N ALA A 142 8.53 21.47 -6.18
CA ALA A 142 9.55 22.15 -6.95
C ALA A 142 10.16 21.26 -8.05
N LYS A 143 10.34 19.97 -7.76
CA LYS A 143 10.87 18.98 -8.72
C LYS A 143 9.88 18.66 -9.86
N ARG A 144 8.57 18.68 -9.59
CA ARG A 144 7.53 18.48 -10.61
C ARG A 144 7.42 19.64 -11.60
N ASN A 145 7.69 20.87 -11.14
CA ASN A 145 7.57 22.10 -11.94
C ASN A 145 8.84 22.54 -12.68
N GLY A 146 9.92 21.74 -12.64
CA GLY A 146 11.14 21.97 -13.44
C GLY A 146 11.88 23.29 -13.16
N SER A 147 11.56 24.01 -12.09
CA SER A 147 12.06 25.36 -11.82
C SER A 147 12.99 25.38 -10.61
N LEU A 148 14.26 25.07 -10.83
CA LEU A 148 15.32 25.45 -9.90
C LEU A 148 15.61 26.95 -10.06
N LYS A 149 14.88 27.81 -9.34
CA LYS A 149 15.40 29.12 -8.95
C LYS A 149 15.58 29.12 -7.43
N ARG A 150 16.85 29.18 -7.04
CA ARG A 150 17.35 29.31 -5.65
C ARG A 150 16.45 30.22 -4.81
N ALA A 151 15.65 29.64 -3.93
CA ALA A 151 15.30 30.28 -2.67
C ALA A 151 16.42 29.92 -1.68
N ARG A 152 17.22 30.92 -1.29
CA ARG A 152 18.14 30.78 -0.16
C ARG A 152 17.28 30.73 1.10
N VAL A 153 17.06 29.53 1.63
CA VAL A 153 16.54 29.34 2.99
C VAL A 153 17.67 28.77 3.83
N ASN A 154 18.09 29.52 4.84
CA ASN A 154 19.15 29.15 5.77
C ASN A 154 18.63 28.03 6.68
N GLY A 155 18.95 26.76 6.38
CA GLY A 155 18.58 25.68 7.30
C GLY A 155 18.72 24.24 6.79
N VAL A 156 19.94 23.78 6.52
CA VAL A 156 20.34 22.35 6.62
C VAL A 156 19.40 21.29 5.96
N LEU A 157 19.36 21.22 4.64
CA LEU A 157 19.14 19.97 3.90
C LEU A 157 20.11 19.92 2.70
N ASN A 158 21.34 19.49 2.96
CA ASN A 158 22.30 19.19 1.91
C ASN A 158 21.95 17.85 1.25
N ASN A 159 21.53 17.94 -0.01
CA ASN A 159 21.71 16.97 -1.09
C ASN A 159 20.88 15.66 -1.07
N VAL A 160 19.63 15.74 -1.55
CA VAL A 160 18.93 14.61 -2.19
C VAL A 160 18.71 14.96 -3.67
N PHE A 161 19.62 14.50 -4.53
CA PHE A 161 19.54 14.64 -5.98
C PHE A 161 18.49 13.68 -6.54
N ILE A 162 17.39 14.21 -7.11
CA ILE A 162 16.40 13.42 -7.87
C ILE A 162 16.63 13.69 -9.36
N ARG A 163 17.14 12.70 -10.09
CA ARG A 163 17.19 12.74 -11.56
C ARG A 163 15.78 12.50 -12.10
N GLY A 164 15.18 13.53 -12.69
CA GLY A 164 13.99 13.38 -13.52
C GLY A 164 14.31 12.48 -14.71
N ARG A 165 13.59 11.37 -14.86
CA ARG A 165 13.57 10.64 -16.14
C ARG A 165 12.24 10.89 -16.84
N THR A 166 12.37 11.64 -17.92
CA THR A 166 11.46 11.66 -19.05
C THR A 166 11.67 10.40 -19.89
N LYS A 167 10.73 9.45 -19.81
CA LYS A 167 10.26 8.60 -20.92
C LYS A 167 9.09 7.77 -20.37
N ARG A 168 7.90 8.04 -20.92
CA ARG A 168 6.63 7.38 -20.56
C ARG A 168 6.70 5.91 -20.97
N ASP A 169 6.81 5.01 -20.00
CA ASP A 169 6.21 3.69 -20.16
C ASP A 169 4.70 3.91 -19.99
N ARG A 170 3.97 3.85 -21.12
CA ARG A 170 2.51 4.01 -21.16
C ARG A 170 1.86 2.78 -20.55
N PHE A 171 1.76 2.76 -19.22
CA PHE A 171 0.72 2.00 -18.53
C PHE A 171 -0.54 2.87 -18.51
N ASP A 172 -1.29 2.84 -19.62
CA ASP A 172 -2.64 3.42 -19.67
C ASP A 172 -3.55 2.55 -18.81
N CYS A 173 -3.61 2.85 -17.51
CA CYS A 173 -4.61 2.28 -16.65
C CYS A 173 -5.99 2.73 -17.13
N CYS A 174 -6.72 1.80 -17.73
CA CYS A 174 -8.05 2.03 -18.29
C CYS A 174 -9.06 2.27 -17.16
N TYR A 175 -9.24 3.52 -16.75
CA TYR A 175 -10.34 3.96 -15.89
C TYR A 175 -10.94 5.30 -16.30
N ASP A 176 -10.78 5.68 -17.57
CA ASP A 176 -11.63 6.69 -18.19
C ASP A 176 -12.64 5.98 -19.09
N GLY A 177 -13.80 5.71 -18.51
CA GLY A 177 -14.97 5.20 -19.23
C GLY A 177 -15.81 6.31 -19.86
N SER A 178 -15.22 7.46 -20.21
CA SER A 178 -15.94 8.47 -20.99
C SER A 178 -15.78 8.21 -22.49
N LYS A 179 -16.94 8.17 -23.14
CA LYS A 179 -17.08 8.24 -24.58
C LYS A 179 -16.48 9.57 -25.08
N ASP A 180 -15.98 9.53 -26.30
CA ASP A 180 -15.59 10.65 -27.17
C ASP A 180 -14.11 11.08 -27.18
N GLY A 181 -13.47 10.86 -28.34
CA GLY A 181 -12.59 11.84 -28.96
C GLY A 181 -11.12 11.85 -28.54
N ASP A 182 -10.27 11.37 -29.46
CA ASP A 182 -8.87 11.76 -29.69
C ASP A 182 -8.08 12.36 -28.49
N PHE A 183 -7.43 11.48 -27.73
CA PHE A 183 -6.69 11.75 -26.49
C PHE A 183 -5.38 12.54 -26.67
N ASN A 184 -5.05 13.00 -27.88
CA ASN A 184 -3.80 13.75 -28.16
C ASN A 184 -3.92 15.28 -28.06
N ALA A 185 -5.11 15.83 -27.82
CA ALA A 185 -5.32 17.28 -27.80
C ALA A 185 -5.77 17.79 -26.42
N ARG A 186 -4.98 17.56 -25.35
CA ARG A 186 -5.11 18.29 -24.06
C ARG A 186 -3.96 18.06 -23.06
N VAL A 187 -2.71 17.96 -23.53
CA VAL A 187 -1.56 18.30 -22.68
C VAL A 187 -1.44 19.83 -22.66
N GLU A 188 -2.49 20.52 -22.23
CA GLU A 188 -2.35 21.91 -21.82
C GLU A 188 -1.60 21.90 -20.50
N LYS A 189 -0.56 22.72 -20.42
CA LYS A 189 0.11 23.07 -19.18
C LYS A 189 -0.97 23.45 -18.17
N VAL A 190 -1.21 22.60 -17.18
CA VAL A 190 -2.03 22.94 -16.02
C VAL A 190 -1.26 24.01 -15.25
N THR A 191 -1.44 25.26 -15.66
CA THR A 191 -1.11 26.42 -14.85
C THR A 191 -2.10 26.44 -13.69
N TYR A 192 -1.61 26.10 -12.50
CA TYR A 192 -2.35 26.24 -11.25
C TYR A 192 -2.54 27.74 -10.98
N SER A 193 -3.59 28.33 -11.56
CA SER A 193 -4.03 29.68 -11.21
C SER A 193 -4.82 29.63 -9.91
N GLN A 194 -4.42 30.48 -8.97
CA GLN A 194 -5.04 30.73 -7.68
C GLN A 194 -6.56 30.90 -7.78
N ASN A 195 -7.28 30.38 -6.78
CA ASN A 195 -8.72 30.38 -6.54
C ASN A 195 -9.52 29.22 -7.15
N TYR A 196 -9.56 28.07 -6.46
CA TYR A 196 -10.68 27.14 -6.60
C TYR A 196 -11.12 26.55 -5.26
N SER A 197 -12.37 26.81 -4.91
CA SER A 197 -13.18 25.96 -4.05
C SER A 197 -13.19 24.54 -4.62
N ILE A 198 -12.92 23.56 -3.76
CA ILE A 198 -12.87 22.13 -4.09
C ILE A 198 -14.19 21.74 -4.76
N GLN A 199 -14.14 21.37 -6.03
CA GLN A 199 -15.23 20.64 -6.66
C GLN A 199 -15.42 19.34 -5.85
N PRO A 200 -16.61 19.05 -5.31
CA PRO A 200 -16.90 17.75 -4.72
C PRO A 200 -16.40 16.64 -5.66
N GLY A 201 -15.63 15.68 -5.14
CA GLY A 201 -15.17 14.52 -5.91
C GLY A 201 -13.84 14.61 -6.67
N ALA A 202 -13.12 15.74 -6.63
CA ALA A 202 -11.74 15.78 -7.14
C ALA A 202 -10.78 15.01 -6.20
N VAL A 203 -10.12 13.97 -6.72
CA VAL A 203 -9.08 13.21 -5.98
C VAL A 203 -7.73 13.52 -6.60
N LEU A 204 -6.74 13.90 -5.76
CA LEU A 204 -5.39 14.19 -6.26
C LEU A 204 -4.84 13.00 -7.05
N PRO A 205 -4.04 13.28 -8.09
CA PRO A 205 -3.27 12.24 -8.75
C PRO A 205 -2.15 11.69 -7.85
N ILE A 206 -1.86 12.34 -6.71
CA ILE A 206 -0.80 11.95 -5.77
C ILE A 206 -1.39 11.03 -4.71
N THR A 207 -0.75 9.88 -4.52
CA THR A 207 -1.10 8.85 -3.54
C THR A 207 0.01 8.66 -2.52
N VAL A 208 -0.20 7.75 -1.57
CA VAL A 208 0.87 7.32 -0.65
C VAL A 208 2.04 6.67 -1.40
N ALA A 209 1.81 6.01 -2.54
CA ALA A 209 2.87 5.42 -3.34
C ALA A 209 3.87 6.48 -3.82
N ASP A 210 3.38 7.64 -4.28
CA ASP A 210 4.22 8.77 -4.70
C ASP A 210 5.10 9.31 -3.58
N VAL A 211 4.54 9.42 -2.37
CA VAL A 211 5.25 9.92 -1.19
C VAL A 211 6.28 8.90 -0.70
N ILE A 212 5.99 7.60 -0.78
CA ILE A 212 6.99 6.57 -0.47
C ILE A 212 8.09 6.61 -1.51
N HIS A 213 7.78 6.62 -2.80
CA HIS A 213 8.79 6.59 -3.86
C HIS A 213 9.70 7.83 -3.87
N SER A 214 9.21 9.00 -3.43
CA SER A 214 10.06 10.20 -3.34
C SER A 214 11.11 10.11 -2.23
N VAL A 215 10.86 9.31 -1.19
CA VAL A 215 11.77 9.10 -0.05
C VAL A 215 12.57 7.80 -0.22
N ILE A 216 11.93 6.75 -0.71
CA ILE A 216 12.44 5.37 -0.80
C ILE A 216 12.17 4.76 -2.19
N PRO A 217 12.78 5.30 -3.27
CA PRO A 217 12.46 4.89 -4.65
C PRO A 217 12.79 3.42 -4.94
N ASN A 218 13.77 2.82 -4.26
CA ASN A 218 14.21 1.46 -4.53
C ASN A 218 13.46 0.38 -3.73
N SER A 219 12.37 0.74 -3.02
CA SER A 219 11.63 -0.23 -2.21
C SER A 219 11.02 -1.37 -3.03
N ARG A 220 11.02 -2.57 -2.44
CA ARG A 220 10.27 -3.74 -2.96
C ARG A 220 8.85 -3.74 -2.40
N ILE A 221 7.85 -3.92 -3.23
CA ILE A 221 6.45 -3.86 -2.86
C ILE A 221 5.84 -5.24 -3.03
N ILE A 222 5.27 -5.80 -1.96
CA ILE A 222 4.52 -7.04 -1.98
C ILE A 222 3.06 -6.70 -1.69
N ALA A 223 2.20 -6.79 -2.70
CA ALA A 223 0.76 -6.57 -2.56
C ALA A 223 0.03 -7.91 -2.44
N VAL A 224 -0.51 -8.20 -1.25
CA VAL A 224 -1.25 -9.45 -1.02
C VAL A 224 -2.75 -9.23 -1.21
N ILE A 225 -3.33 -9.97 -2.15
CA ILE A 225 -4.74 -9.88 -2.54
C ILE A 225 -5.42 -11.27 -2.54
N ARG A 226 -6.75 -11.29 -2.55
CA ARG A 226 -7.58 -12.50 -2.38
C ARG A 226 -8.84 -12.35 -3.22
N GLU A 227 -9.50 -13.44 -3.59
CA GLU A 227 -10.83 -13.38 -4.21
C GLU A 227 -11.75 -12.38 -3.45
N PRO A 228 -12.21 -11.30 -4.12
CA PRO A 228 -12.72 -10.12 -3.43
C PRO A 228 -14.03 -10.34 -2.69
N VAL A 229 -14.89 -11.27 -3.15
CA VAL A 229 -16.18 -11.60 -2.51
C VAL A 229 -15.95 -12.31 -1.17
N SER A 230 -15.13 -13.35 -1.18
CA SER A 230 -14.76 -14.10 0.02
C SER A 230 -13.96 -13.25 1.00
N ARG A 231 -13.11 -12.34 0.49
CA ARG A 231 -12.41 -11.34 1.31
C ARG A 231 -13.38 -10.38 1.98
N LEU A 232 -14.37 -9.86 1.25
CA LEU A 232 -15.38 -8.94 1.80
C LEU A 232 -16.18 -9.60 2.92
N TYR A 233 -16.63 -10.83 2.72
CA TYR A 233 -17.34 -11.57 3.76
C TYR A 233 -16.46 -11.87 4.97
N SER A 234 -15.18 -12.22 4.75
CA SER A 234 -14.21 -12.36 5.84
C SER A 234 -14.01 -11.06 6.62
N SER A 235 -14.03 -9.92 5.93
CA SER A 235 -13.96 -8.58 6.55
C SER A 235 -15.20 -8.30 7.40
N TYR A 236 -16.39 -8.57 6.86
CA TYR A 236 -17.65 -8.44 7.60
C TYR A 236 -17.64 -9.23 8.91
N LEU A 237 -17.24 -10.51 8.86
CA LEU A 237 -17.19 -11.37 10.05
C LEU A 237 -16.12 -10.94 11.07
N PHE A 238 -15.02 -10.34 10.60
CA PHE A 238 -13.89 -9.97 11.45
C PHE A 238 -14.07 -8.63 12.15
N PHE A 239 -14.59 -7.60 11.47
CA PHE A 239 -14.64 -6.25 12.04
C PHE A 239 -15.93 -5.97 12.84
N ASN A 240 -16.98 -6.77 12.65
CA ASN A 240 -18.23 -6.65 13.42
C ASN A 240 -18.21 -7.56 14.66
N LEU A 241 -17.20 -7.39 15.53
CA LEU A 241 -17.01 -8.26 16.70
C LEU A 241 -18.13 -8.12 17.74
N ARG A 242 -18.72 -6.93 17.89
CA ARG A 242 -19.72 -6.61 18.92
C ARG A 242 -21.17 -6.69 18.43
N SER A 243 -21.39 -6.89 17.14
CA SER A 243 -22.75 -6.97 16.56
C SER A 243 -23.09 -8.42 16.23
N ALA A 244 -24.37 -8.76 16.32
CA ALA A 244 -24.87 -10.01 15.74
C ALA A 244 -24.58 -9.99 14.23
N VAL A 245 -23.79 -10.95 13.77
CA VAL A 245 -23.47 -11.13 12.35
C VAL A 245 -24.28 -12.30 11.79
N SER A 246 -24.85 -12.14 10.61
CA SER A 246 -25.57 -13.20 9.91
C SER A 246 -25.45 -13.03 8.39
N PRO A 247 -25.68 -14.08 7.60
CA PRO A 247 -25.75 -13.98 6.13
C PRO A 247 -26.78 -12.96 5.65
N GLU A 248 -27.94 -12.87 6.31
CA GLU A 248 -29.04 -11.96 5.94
C GLU A 248 -28.68 -10.50 6.24
N ARG A 249 -28.05 -10.24 7.39
CA ARG A 249 -27.53 -8.91 7.70
C ARG A 249 -26.41 -8.51 6.73
N PHE A 250 -25.55 -9.46 6.33
CA PHE A 250 -24.54 -9.20 5.32
C PHE A 250 -25.16 -8.80 3.98
N ASP A 251 -26.19 -9.52 3.53
CA ASP A 251 -26.93 -9.21 2.30
C ASP A 251 -27.52 -7.79 2.31
N LEU A 252 -28.18 -7.40 3.41
CA LEU A 252 -28.75 -6.06 3.58
C LEU A 252 -27.69 -4.96 3.49
N LEU A 253 -26.54 -5.15 4.15
CA LEU A 253 -25.45 -4.16 4.14
C LEU A 253 -24.75 -4.12 2.79
N VAL A 254 -24.66 -5.25 2.08
CA VAL A 254 -24.11 -5.30 0.72
C VAL A 254 -24.97 -4.48 -0.23
N LYS A 255 -26.29 -4.72 -0.25
CA LYS A 255 -27.23 -4.00 -1.12
C LYS A 255 -27.19 -2.49 -0.88
N SER A 256 -27.28 -2.04 0.37
CA SER A 256 -27.19 -0.61 0.67
C SER A 256 -25.83 -0.01 0.33
N SER A 257 -24.73 -0.75 0.50
CA SER A 257 -23.39 -0.25 0.12
C SER A 257 -23.21 -0.19 -1.40
N LEU A 258 -23.86 -1.07 -2.16
CA LEU A 258 -23.87 -1.02 -3.63
C LEU A 258 -24.69 0.18 -4.14
N GLU A 259 -25.87 0.45 -3.56
CA GLU A 259 -26.65 1.64 -3.88
C GLU A 259 -25.85 2.94 -3.64
N MET A 260 -25.15 3.02 -2.50
CA MET A 260 -24.25 4.14 -2.20
C MET A 260 -23.11 4.27 -3.22
N TRP A 261 -22.54 3.15 -3.65
CA TRP A 261 -21.49 3.12 -4.67
C TRP A 261 -22.02 3.61 -6.02
N GLU A 262 -23.15 3.06 -6.47
CA GLU A 262 -23.81 3.43 -7.72
C GLU A 262 -24.09 4.93 -7.77
N ASN A 263 -24.72 5.47 -6.72
CA ASN A 263 -24.96 6.91 -6.60
C ASN A 263 -23.67 7.73 -6.73
N CYS A 264 -22.59 7.34 -6.04
CA CYS A 264 -21.31 8.03 -6.18
C CYS A 264 -20.80 7.99 -7.63
N THR A 265 -20.87 6.83 -8.29
CA THR A 265 -20.37 6.67 -9.66
C THR A 265 -21.23 7.33 -10.74
N THR A 266 -22.44 7.80 -10.40
CA THR A 266 -23.23 8.65 -11.31
C THR A 266 -22.66 10.07 -11.41
N GLU A 267 -22.06 10.57 -10.33
CA GLU A 267 -21.54 11.93 -10.24
C GLU A 267 -20.02 12.00 -10.40
N TYR A 268 -19.30 10.97 -9.96
CA TYR A 268 -17.85 10.97 -9.84
C TYR A 268 -17.20 9.77 -10.51
N SER A 269 -15.92 9.91 -10.83
CA SER A 269 -15.14 8.78 -11.37
C SER A 269 -15.06 7.62 -10.36
N VAL A 270 -14.88 6.41 -10.88
CA VAL A 270 -14.62 5.21 -10.06
C VAL A 270 -13.47 5.42 -9.08
N ARG A 271 -12.36 6.01 -9.55
CA ARG A 271 -11.20 6.33 -8.70
C ARG A 271 -11.59 7.30 -7.59
N SER A 272 -12.39 8.32 -7.91
CA SER A 272 -12.89 9.29 -6.92
C SER A 272 -13.71 8.61 -5.83
N CYS A 273 -14.65 7.75 -6.22
CA CYS A 273 -15.47 6.98 -5.27
C CYS A 273 -14.63 5.99 -4.44
N ALA A 274 -13.64 5.33 -5.06
CA ALA A 274 -12.77 4.38 -4.38
C ALA A 274 -11.95 5.03 -3.25
N TYR A 275 -11.50 6.27 -3.42
CA TYR A 275 -10.72 7.01 -2.41
C TYR A 275 -11.57 7.92 -1.50
N ASN A 276 -12.88 8.03 -1.73
CA ASN A 276 -13.75 8.91 -0.95
C ASN A 276 -13.95 8.36 0.47
N LYS A 277 -13.25 8.94 1.45
CA LYS A 277 -13.28 8.48 2.85
C LYS A 277 -14.66 8.58 3.49
N THR A 278 -15.44 9.61 3.14
CA THR A 278 -16.81 9.78 3.64
C THR A 278 -17.67 8.61 3.18
N LEU A 279 -17.67 8.32 1.88
CA LEU A 279 -18.38 7.17 1.31
C LEU A 279 -17.92 5.85 1.95
N GLN A 280 -16.60 5.63 2.05
CA GLN A 280 -16.03 4.44 2.68
C GLN A 280 -16.49 4.23 4.13
N ASN A 281 -16.66 5.31 4.90
CA ASN A 281 -17.10 5.28 6.29
C ASN A 281 -18.63 5.09 6.42
N SER A 282 -19.39 5.54 5.43
CA SER A 282 -20.85 5.40 5.39
C SER A 282 -21.31 4.01 4.96
N MET A 283 -20.50 3.27 4.19
CA MET A 283 -20.84 1.91 3.76
C MET A 283 -20.87 0.91 4.93
N GLY A 284 -21.90 0.06 4.95
CA GLY A 284 -22.04 -1.02 5.92
C GLY A 284 -21.03 -2.15 5.76
N VAL A 285 -20.44 -2.28 4.56
CA VAL A 285 -19.37 -3.23 4.24
C VAL A 285 -18.28 -2.55 3.42
N ARG A 286 -17.04 -3.04 3.52
CA ARG A 286 -15.88 -2.41 2.85
C ARG A 286 -15.72 -2.88 1.40
N LEU A 287 -16.66 -2.51 0.53
CA LEU A 287 -16.66 -2.85 -0.91
C LEU A 287 -15.38 -2.38 -1.60
N TYR A 288 -15.00 -1.13 -1.34
CA TYR A 288 -13.83 -0.47 -1.93
C TYR A 288 -12.54 -1.29 -1.77
N ASN A 289 -12.37 -2.02 -0.66
CA ASN A 289 -11.18 -2.86 -0.46
C ASN A 289 -11.06 -4.06 -1.44
N GLY A 290 -12.05 -4.34 -2.29
CA GLY A 290 -11.94 -5.32 -3.37
C GLY A 290 -11.58 -4.71 -4.73
N LEU A 291 -11.49 -3.39 -4.84
CA LEU A 291 -11.24 -2.67 -6.11
C LEU A 291 -9.74 -2.60 -6.40
N TYR A 292 -9.13 -3.78 -6.55
CA TYR A 292 -7.67 -3.92 -6.63
C TYR A 292 -7.05 -3.21 -7.81
N SER A 293 -7.68 -3.28 -8.99
CA SER A 293 -7.21 -2.63 -10.21
C SER A 293 -7.05 -1.12 -10.03
N VAL A 294 -7.98 -0.48 -9.32
CA VAL A 294 -7.93 0.97 -9.05
C VAL A 294 -6.67 1.34 -8.26
N PHE A 295 -6.40 0.64 -7.16
CA PHE A 295 -5.26 0.96 -6.30
C PHE A 295 -3.93 0.51 -6.90
N LEU A 296 -3.86 -0.71 -7.43
CA LEU A 296 -2.62 -1.23 -8.01
C LEU A 296 -2.19 -0.47 -9.27
N CYS A 297 -3.14 0.07 -10.03
CA CYS A 297 -2.82 1.00 -11.10
C CYS A 297 -1.98 2.18 -10.60
N ASP A 298 -2.40 2.87 -9.54
CA ASP A 298 -1.68 4.04 -9.03
C ASP A 298 -0.28 3.66 -8.52
N TRP A 299 -0.12 2.46 -7.95
CA TRP A 299 1.18 1.95 -7.56
C TRP A 299 2.09 1.64 -8.75
N LEU A 300 1.56 1.04 -9.82
CA LEU A 300 2.32 0.69 -11.03
C LEU A 300 2.68 1.90 -11.90
N LYS A 301 1.99 3.04 -11.73
CA LYS A 301 2.42 4.32 -12.33
C LYS A 301 3.67 4.92 -11.66
N VAL A 302 3.92 4.53 -10.41
CA VAL A 302 4.98 5.10 -9.57
C VAL A 302 6.18 4.16 -9.48
N PHE A 303 5.93 2.90 -9.16
CA PHE A 303 6.95 1.86 -9.04
C PHE A 303 7.01 1.01 -10.32
N PRO A 304 8.22 0.73 -10.85
CA PRO A 304 8.41 -0.23 -11.93
C PRO A 304 7.76 -1.58 -11.64
N ARG A 305 7.28 -2.27 -12.68
CA ARG A 305 6.55 -3.55 -12.57
C ARG A 305 7.36 -4.61 -11.79
N GLU A 306 8.68 -4.60 -11.92
CA GLU A 306 9.62 -5.52 -11.27
C GLU A 306 9.79 -5.24 -9.76
N GLN A 307 9.47 -4.03 -9.31
CA GLN A 307 9.43 -3.66 -7.89
C GLN A 307 8.11 -4.05 -7.21
N VAL A 308 7.09 -4.45 -7.97
CA VAL A 308 5.77 -4.81 -7.41
C VAL A 308 5.46 -6.29 -7.65
N LEU A 309 5.52 -7.09 -6.58
CA LEU A 309 5.01 -8.46 -6.57
C LEU A 309 3.57 -8.48 -6.08
N VAL A 310 2.65 -9.05 -6.87
CA VAL A 310 1.28 -9.30 -6.45
C VAL A 310 1.13 -10.77 -6.05
N VAL A 311 0.80 -11.00 -4.78
CA VAL A 311 0.61 -12.35 -4.23
C VAL A 311 -0.88 -12.64 -4.12
N ARG A 312 -1.33 -13.68 -4.83
CA ARG A 312 -2.69 -14.18 -4.78
C ARG A 312 -2.83 -15.20 -3.65
N MET A 313 -3.75 -14.96 -2.72
CA MET A 313 -3.92 -15.81 -1.55
C MET A 313 -4.38 -17.23 -1.87
N GLU A 314 -5.08 -17.43 -2.97
CA GLU A 314 -5.49 -18.76 -3.41
C GLU A 314 -4.28 -19.63 -3.75
N ASP A 315 -3.36 -19.09 -4.54
CA ASP A 315 -2.10 -19.74 -4.91
C ASP A 315 -1.23 -20.00 -3.67
N TYR A 316 -1.15 -19.02 -2.75
CA TYR A 316 -0.41 -19.17 -1.50
C TYR A 316 -0.96 -20.30 -0.61
N HIS A 317 -2.28 -20.49 -0.55
CA HIS A 317 -2.86 -21.61 0.20
C HIS A 317 -2.67 -22.95 -0.49
N GLN A 318 -2.58 -22.96 -1.82
CA GLN A 318 -2.37 -24.17 -2.60
C GLN A 318 -0.92 -24.64 -2.51
N ASP A 319 0.04 -23.74 -2.64
CA ASP A 319 1.48 -24.02 -2.54
C ASP A 319 2.20 -22.86 -1.84
N MET A 320 2.28 -22.98 -0.51
CA MET A 320 2.90 -21.99 0.36
C MET A 320 4.42 -21.92 0.15
N VAL A 321 5.08 -23.06 -0.05
CA VAL A 321 6.54 -23.15 -0.17
C VAL A 321 7.00 -22.41 -1.43
N SER A 322 6.39 -22.72 -2.58
CA SER A 322 6.69 -22.05 -3.85
C SER A 322 6.37 -20.55 -3.81
N SER A 323 5.25 -20.19 -3.15
CA SER A 323 4.88 -18.78 -2.98
C SER A 323 5.86 -18.00 -2.11
N LEU A 324 6.36 -18.60 -1.02
CA LEU A 324 7.40 -17.99 -0.18
C LEU A 324 8.73 -17.88 -0.91
N ALA A 325 9.15 -18.91 -1.65
CA ALA A 325 10.35 -18.84 -2.49
C ALA A 325 10.28 -17.68 -3.51
N THR A 326 9.12 -17.47 -4.13
CA THR A 326 8.88 -16.33 -5.02
C THR A 326 9.01 -14.99 -4.31
N ILE A 327 8.47 -14.88 -3.09
CA ILE A 327 8.60 -13.68 -2.25
C ILE A 327 10.07 -13.43 -1.87
N TYR A 328 10.80 -14.46 -1.44
CA TYR A 328 12.20 -14.35 -1.05
C TYR A 328 13.07 -13.92 -2.24
N ASN A 329 12.84 -14.50 -3.42
CA ASN A 329 13.51 -14.10 -4.65
C ASN A 329 13.20 -12.63 -5.01
N HIS A 330 11.94 -12.19 -4.89
CA HIS A 330 11.57 -10.79 -5.13
C HIS A 330 12.25 -9.81 -4.17
N LEU A 331 12.44 -10.21 -2.91
CA LEU A 331 13.20 -9.44 -1.92
C LEU A 331 14.71 -9.51 -2.14
N GLY A 332 15.19 -10.42 -2.98
CA GLY A 332 16.61 -10.65 -3.23
C GLY A 332 17.32 -11.35 -2.07
N LEU A 333 16.56 -12.16 -1.32
CA LEU A 333 17.05 -13.03 -0.25
C LEU A 333 17.62 -14.32 -0.84
N ARG A 334 18.53 -14.95 -0.10
CA ARG A 334 19.05 -16.28 -0.46
C ARG A 334 17.97 -17.35 -0.28
N PRO A 335 18.11 -18.52 -0.93
CA PRO A 335 17.34 -19.69 -0.55
C PRO A 335 17.58 -20.09 0.91
N LEU A 336 16.54 -20.65 1.53
CA LEU A 336 16.62 -21.26 2.86
C LEU A 336 17.34 -22.62 2.76
N THR A 337 17.97 -23.04 3.85
CA THR A 337 18.35 -24.45 4.04
C THR A 337 17.11 -25.27 4.41
N ASP A 338 17.19 -26.60 4.30
CA ASP A 338 16.08 -27.50 4.65
C ASP A 338 15.58 -27.26 6.10
N ASP A 339 16.50 -27.11 7.06
CA ASP A 339 16.17 -26.83 8.46
C ASP A 339 15.49 -25.46 8.64
N GLU A 340 15.96 -24.43 7.93
CA GLU A 340 15.35 -23.09 7.99
C GLU A 340 13.95 -23.10 7.35
N GLU A 341 13.78 -23.85 6.27
CA GLU A 341 12.49 -24.02 5.60
C GLU A 341 11.48 -24.75 6.49
N GLU A 342 11.90 -25.80 7.20
CA GLU A 342 11.05 -26.50 8.17
C GLU A 342 10.54 -25.56 9.27
N VAL A 343 11.42 -24.72 9.81
CA VAL A 343 11.03 -23.69 10.81
C VAL A 343 9.98 -22.75 10.22
N VAL A 344 10.22 -22.20 9.04
CA VAL A 344 9.29 -21.27 8.37
C VAL A 344 7.95 -21.95 8.06
N ASN A 345 7.95 -23.20 7.61
CA ASN A 345 6.75 -23.93 7.19
C ASN A 345 5.88 -24.33 8.39
N THR A 346 6.50 -24.66 9.53
CA THR A 346 5.80 -25.10 10.75
C THR A 346 5.25 -23.95 11.59
N GLU A 347 5.56 -22.69 11.25
CA GLU A 347 5.00 -21.49 11.88
C GLU A 347 3.44 -21.55 11.96
N PRO A 348 2.86 -21.31 13.14
CA PRO A 348 1.42 -21.38 13.33
C PRO A 348 0.70 -20.33 12.49
N ILE A 349 -0.30 -20.75 11.72
CA ILE A 349 -1.07 -19.80 10.91
C ILE A 349 -1.81 -18.80 11.79
N HIS A 350 -1.56 -17.51 11.54
CA HIS A 350 -2.13 -16.42 12.33
C HIS A 350 -3.51 -15.94 11.84
N ASN A 351 -4.29 -15.35 12.74
CA ASN A 351 -5.61 -14.73 12.44
C ASN A 351 -6.68 -15.67 11.85
N LYS A 352 -6.65 -16.96 12.19
CA LYS A 352 -7.73 -17.92 11.88
C LYS A 352 -9.02 -17.55 12.61
N SER A 353 -10.02 -17.05 11.87
CA SER A 353 -11.34 -16.77 12.44
C SER A 353 -12.17 -18.05 12.53
N LYS A 354 -12.61 -18.40 13.74
CA LYS A 354 -13.57 -19.50 13.97
C LYS A 354 -15.02 -19.12 13.62
N ARG A 355 -15.33 -17.83 13.48
CA ARG A 355 -16.70 -17.32 13.24
C ARG A 355 -17.31 -17.81 11.93
N LYS A 356 -16.50 -18.03 10.89
CA LYS A 356 -17.03 -18.55 9.62
C LYS A 356 -17.66 -19.94 9.80
N LYS A 357 -17.14 -20.76 10.74
CA LYS A 357 -17.72 -22.07 11.06
C LYS A 357 -19.05 -21.95 11.81
N THR A 358 -19.20 -20.94 12.66
CA THR A 358 -20.42 -20.76 13.48
C THR A 358 -21.53 -20.00 12.75
N VAL A 359 -21.18 -19.01 11.91
CA VAL A 359 -22.14 -18.14 11.20
C VAL A 359 -22.61 -18.77 9.89
N GLY A 360 -21.80 -19.64 9.28
CA GLY A 360 -22.09 -20.26 7.99
C GLY A 360 -21.55 -19.47 6.79
N LYS A 361 -22.01 -19.86 5.60
CA LYS A 361 -21.69 -19.21 4.33
C LYS A 361 -22.62 -18.00 4.10
N MET A 362 -22.19 -17.05 3.28
CA MET A 362 -23.08 -15.98 2.81
C MET A 362 -24.18 -16.57 1.90
N LEU A 363 -25.27 -15.83 1.67
CA LEU A 363 -26.31 -16.25 0.73
C LEU A 363 -25.75 -16.32 -0.70
N ASN A 364 -26.18 -17.31 -1.47
CA ASN A 364 -25.74 -17.49 -2.86
C ASN A 364 -26.11 -16.29 -3.74
N SER A 365 -27.28 -15.68 -3.50
CA SER A 365 -27.71 -14.45 -4.18
C SER A 365 -26.77 -13.27 -3.89
N THR A 366 -26.34 -13.10 -2.63
CA THR A 366 -25.37 -12.07 -2.26
C THR A 366 -24.02 -12.32 -2.94
N ALA A 367 -23.55 -13.58 -2.96
CA ALA A 367 -22.32 -13.94 -3.65
C ALA A 367 -22.39 -13.63 -5.16
N TYR A 368 -23.51 -13.94 -5.80
CA TYR A 368 -23.76 -13.63 -7.21
C TYR A 368 -23.67 -12.12 -7.49
N ILE A 369 -24.43 -11.31 -6.75
CA ILE A 369 -24.45 -9.85 -6.94
C ILE A 369 -23.05 -9.24 -6.73
N LEU A 370 -22.31 -9.72 -5.74
CA LEU A 370 -20.93 -9.27 -5.50
C LEU A 370 -19.96 -9.69 -6.61
N ARG A 371 -20.12 -10.90 -7.18
CA ARG A 371 -19.31 -11.34 -8.32
C ARG A 371 -19.59 -10.49 -9.56
N GLU A 372 -20.85 -10.19 -9.83
CA GLU A 372 -21.22 -9.26 -10.91
C GLU A 372 -20.59 -7.88 -10.71
N PHE A 373 -20.67 -7.34 -9.48
CA PHE A 373 -20.05 -6.07 -9.13
C PHE A 373 -18.53 -6.06 -9.36
N TYR A 374 -17.82 -7.09 -8.88
CA TYR A 374 -16.36 -7.15 -9.01
C TYR A 374 -15.86 -7.60 -10.39
N ARG A 375 -16.72 -8.16 -11.25
CA ARG A 375 -16.31 -8.75 -12.54
C ARG A 375 -15.45 -7.81 -13.38
N LYS A 376 -15.90 -6.57 -13.58
CA LYS A 376 -15.13 -5.59 -14.36
C LYS A 376 -13.78 -5.29 -13.70
N PHE A 377 -13.76 -5.04 -12.39
CA PHE A 377 -12.54 -4.72 -11.65
C PHE A 377 -11.51 -5.86 -11.69
N ASN A 378 -11.98 -7.11 -11.63
CA ASN A 378 -11.15 -8.30 -11.74
C ASN A 378 -10.59 -8.47 -13.16
N SER A 379 -11.40 -8.23 -14.19
CA SER A 379 -10.94 -8.21 -15.58
C SER A 379 -9.87 -7.14 -15.81
N ASP A 380 -10.11 -5.91 -15.34
CA ASP A 380 -9.14 -4.82 -15.44
C ASP A 380 -7.85 -5.14 -14.68
N LEU A 381 -7.95 -5.84 -13.54
CA LEU A 381 -6.77 -6.28 -12.78
C LEU A 381 -5.99 -7.36 -13.54
N ALA A 382 -6.68 -8.34 -14.12
CA ALA A 382 -6.06 -9.41 -14.90
C ALA A 382 -5.32 -8.85 -16.11
N GLU A 383 -5.92 -7.87 -16.80
CA GLU A 383 -5.28 -7.14 -17.89
C GLU A 383 -4.06 -6.34 -17.40
N LEU A 384 -4.23 -5.56 -16.32
CA LEU A 384 -3.16 -4.75 -15.72
C LEU A 384 -1.94 -5.59 -15.31
N LEU A 385 -2.17 -6.83 -14.85
CA LEU A 385 -1.11 -7.73 -14.41
C LEU A 385 -0.64 -8.71 -15.50
N GLY A 386 -1.34 -8.79 -16.63
CA GLY A 386 -1.09 -9.77 -17.69
C GLY A 386 -1.32 -11.21 -17.25
N ASP A 387 -2.27 -11.45 -16.34
CA ASP A 387 -2.51 -12.75 -15.71
C ASP A 387 -4.01 -12.99 -15.46
N SER A 388 -4.59 -13.92 -16.23
CA SER A 388 -6.02 -14.23 -16.20
C SER A 388 -6.49 -14.87 -14.88
N ARG A 389 -5.59 -15.37 -14.04
CA ARG A 389 -5.95 -15.94 -12.73
C ARG A 389 -6.57 -14.90 -11.79
N PHE A 390 -6.29 -13.61 -12.02
CA PHE A 390 -6.92 -12.50 -11.29
C PHE A 390 -8.35 -12.19 -11.74
N THR A 391 -8.95 -12.98 -12.64
CA THR A 391 -10.41 -13.02 -12.83
C THR A 391 -11.12 -13.82 -11.72
N TRP A 392 -10.38 -14.73 -11.05
CA TRP A 392 -10.87 -15.68 -10.05
C TRP A 392 -11.92 -16.70 -10.53
N GLU A 393 -12.08 -16.90 -11.84
CA GLU A 393 -13.01 -17.89 -12.40
C GLU A 393 -12.71 -19.32 -11.92
N ASP A 394 -11.44 -19.66 -11.76
CA ASP A 394 -10.92 -20.93 -11.22
C ASP A 394 -11.40 -21.22 -9.78
N THR A 395 -11.79 -20.20 -9.03
CA THR A 395 -12.25 -20.36 -7.65
C THR A 395 -13.75 -20.61 -7.53
N TYR A 396 -14.54 -20.31 -8.56
CA TYR A 396 -16.00 -20.27 -8.43
C TYR A 396 -16.63 -21.65 -8.18
N ALA A 397 -15.95 -22.73 -8.56
CA ALA A 397 -16.38 -24.11 -8.30
C ALA A 397 -16.21 -24.55 -6.83
N THR A 398 -15.50 -23.77 -6.00
CA THR A 398 -15.08 -24.18 -4.64
C THR A 398 -15.96 -23.65 -3.49
N TRP A 399 -17.05 -22.96 -3.80
CA TRP A 399 -17.86 -22.21 -2.81
C TRP A 399 -19.24 -22.76 -2.56
#